data_AF-A0A5D3J8D4-F1
#
_entry.id   AF-A0A5D3J8D4-F1
#
_cell.length_a   1.000
_cell.length_b   1.000
_cell.length_c   1.000
_cell.angle_alpha   90.00
_cell.angle_beta   90.00
_cell.angle_gamma   90.00
#
_symmetry.space_group_name_H-M   'P 1'
#
loop_
_entity.id
_entity.type
_entity.pdbx_description
1 polymer ?
#
loop_
_entity_poly.entity_id
_entity_poly.type
_entity_poly.pdbx_seq_one_letter_code
_entity_poly.pdbx_strand_id
1 'polypeptide(L)'
;LQVAMALEDVALTDPYFVDNGLSPSVDFYTAVILKAMNLPSSMFAVVTAVGRTVGWVAHWNEMHQAPLTIYRPRQIYVGEGYRDYVSRRGERSAELR
;
A
#
# COMPACT_ATOMS: atom_id res chain seq x y z
N LEU A 1 16.38 -16.64 -13.07
CA LEU A 1 16.86 -17.11 -11.75
C LEU A 1 18.15 -16.41 -11.32
N GLN A 2 19.21 -16.40 -12.14
CA GLN A 2 20.51 -15.78 -11.80
C GLN A 2 20.42 -14.32 -11.32
N VAL A 3 19.62 -13.48 -12.00
CA VAL A 3 19.40 -12.08 -11.58
C VAL A 3 18.75 -11.98 -10.20
N ALA A 4 17.87 -12.91 -9.85
CA ALA A 4 17.22 -12.91 -8.53
C ALA A 4 18.21 -13.29 -7.42
N MET A 5 19.11 -14.25 -7.66
CA MET A 5 20.16 -14.61 -6.70
C MET A 5 21.15 -13.46 -6.47
N ALA A 6 21.52 -12.74 -7.54
CA ALA A 6 22.37 -11.56 -7.41
C ALA A 6 21.68 -10.43 -6.62
N LEU A 7 20.38 -10.22 -6.82
CA LEU A 7 19.60 -9.25 -6.05
C LEU A 7 19.47 -9.64 -4.57
N GLU A 8 19.30 -10.93 -4.29
CA GLU A 8 19.28 -11.45 -2.91
C GLU A 8 20.62 -11.24 -2.22
N ASP A 9 21.74 -11.57 -2.88
CA ASP A 9 23.09 -11.37 -2.34
C ASP A 9 23.35 -9.90 -2.00
N VAL A 10 23.02 -8.98 -2.91
CA VAL A 10 23.13 -7.54 -2.67
C VAL A 10 22.25 -7.12 -1.49
N ALA A 11 20.99 -7.57 -1.42
CA ALA A 11 20.10 -7.21 -0.32
C ALA A 11 20.60 -7.71 1.05
N LEU A 12 21.41 -8.76 1.09
CA LEU A 12 21.96 -9.33 2.32
C LEU A 12 23.35 -8.78 2.70
N THR A 13 24.10 -8.26 1.74
CA THR A 13 25.51 -7.88 1.94
C THR A 13 25.78 -6.39 1.81
N ASP A 14 24.95 -5.65 1.07
CA ASP A 14 25.14 -4.22 0.86
C ASP A 14 24.78 -3.43 2.13
N PRO A 15 25.69 -2.54 2.61
CA PRO A 15 25.47 -1.76 3.83
C PRO A 15 24.15 -0.98 3.82
N TYR A 16 23.73 -0.43 2.68
CA TYR A 16 22.48 0.29 2.59
C TYR A 16 21.28 -0.58 2.95
N PHE A 17 21.25 -1.83 2.49
CA PHE A 17 20.13 -2.73 2.76
C PHE A 17 20.17 -3.25 4.19
N VAL A 18 21.35 -3.60 4.69
CA VAL A 18 21.54 -4.11 6.06
C VAL A 18 21.18 -3.04 7.09
N ASP A 19 21.68 -1.81 6.93
CA ASP A 19 21.46 -0.71 7.87
C ASP A 19 19.98 -0.26 7.90
N ASN A 20 19.24 -0.48 6.81
CA ASN A 20 17.81 -0.18 6.71
C ASN A 20 16.90 -1.41 6.98
N GLY A 21 17.47 -2.59 7.28
CA GLY A 21 16.69 -3.81 7.53
C GLY A 21 15.89 -4.30 6.32
N LEU A 22 16.38 -4.05 5.11
CA LEU A 22 15.71 -4.37 3.84
C LEU A 22 16.09 -5.75 3.32
N SER A 23 15.59 -6.80 3.99
CA SER A 23 15.80 -8.18 3.54
C SER A 23 14.73 -8.64 2.54
N PRO A 24 15.03 -9.62 1.66
CA PRO A 24 14.02 -10.21 0.78
C PRO A 24 12.82 -10.78 1.53
N SER A 25 11.61 -10.35 1.17
CA SER A 25 10.37 -10.84 1.78
C SER A 25 9.83 -12.09 1.09
N VAL A 26 8.78 -12.70 1.65
CA VAL A 26 8.05 -13.81 1.02
C VAL A 26 7.55 -13.46 -0.40
N ASP A 27 7.24 -12.19 -0.65
CA ASP A 27 6.77 -11.71 -1.95
C ASP A 27 7.88 -11.72 -3.00
N PHE A 28 9.13 -11.47 -2.61
CA PHE A 28 10.29 -11.56 -3.50
C PHE A 28 10.43 -12.97 -4.07
N TYR A 29 10.46 -13.97 -3.21
CA TYR A 29 10.58 -15.38 -3.61
C TYR A 29 9.36 -15.83 -4.41
N THR A 30 8.15 -15.44 -3.99
CA THR A 30 6.90 -15.77 -4.69
C THR A 30 6.91 -15.19 -6.11
N ALA A 31 7.35 -13.95 -6.30
CA ALA A 31 7.46 -13.33 -7.62
C ALA A 31 8.46 -14.05 -8.54
N VAL A 32 9.59 -14.54 -8.00
CA VAL A 32 10.56 -15.35 -8.75
C VAL A 32 9.93 -16.65 -9.25
N ILE A 33 9.16 -17.34 -8.40
CA ILE A 33 8.44 -18.57 -8.76
C ILE A 33 7.39 -18.30 -9.83
N LEU A 34 6.53 -17.28 -9.64
CA LEU A 34 5.48 -16.95 -10.62
C LEU A 34 6.06 -16.52 -11.97
N LYS A 35 7.18 -15.80 -11.96
CA LYS A 35 7.92 -15.47 -13.19
C LYS A 35 8.49 -16.71 -13.86
N ALA A 36 9.01 -17.67 -13.10
CA ALA A 36 9.50 -18.94 -13.63
C ALA A 36 8.37 -19.81 -14.22
N MET A 37 7.14 -19.64 -13.73
CA MET A 37 5.92 -20.26 -14.29
C MET A 37 5.37 -19.53 -15.53
N ASN A 38 6.07 -18.51 -16.04
CA ASN A 38 5.66 -17.67 -17.18
C ASN A 38 4.34 -16.88 -16.96
N LEU A 39 3.99 -16.56 -15.71
CA LEU A 39 2.89 -15.63 -15.47
C LEU A 39 3.35 -14.18 -15.74
N PRO A 40 2.49 -13.34 -16.35
CA PRO A 40 2.77 -11.92 -16.46
C PRO A 40 2.77 -11.27 -15.09
N SER A 41 3.64 -10.27 -14.87
CA SER A 41 3.76 -9.58 -13.57
C SER A 41 2.47 -8.89 -13.13
N SER A 42 1.61 -8.50 -14.08
CA SER A 42 0.26 -7.98 -13.80
C SER A 42 -0.64 -8.97 -13.06
N MET A 43 -0.34 -10.27 -13.10
CA MET A 43 -1.11 -11.32 -12.42
C MET A 43 -0.58 -11.67 -11.03
N PHE A 44 0.57 -11.15 -10.61
CA PHE A 44 1.17 -11.55 -9.33
C PHE A 44 0.27 -11.16 -8.15
N ALA A 45 -0.22 -9.92 -8.15
CA ALA A 45 -1.17 -9.46 -7.14
C ALA A 45 -2.48 -10.25 -7.16
N VAL A 46 -2.93 -10.70 -8.33
CA VAL A 46 -4.15 -11.52 -8.48
C VAL A 46 -3.96 -12.88 -7.80
N VAL A 47 -2.85 -13.56 -8.07
CA VAL A 47 -2.54 -14.86 -7.45
C VAL A 47 -2.42 -14.72 -5.93
N THR A 48 -1.74 -13.67 -5.46
CA THR A 48 -1.64 -13.38 -4.02
C THR A 48 -3.03 -13.12 -3.41
N ALA A 49 -3.89 -12.34 -4.07
CA ALA A 49 -5.24 -12.07 -3.59
C ALA A 49 -6.08 -13.35 -3.48
N VAL A 50 -5.99 -14.26 -4.47
CA VAL A 50 -6.64 -15.57 -4.41
C VAL A 50 -6.17 -16.35 -3.18
N GLY A 51 -4.86 -16.44 -2.94
CA GLY A 51 -4.32 -17.11 -1.75
C GLY A 51 -4.74 -16.45 -0.42
N ARG A 52 -4.89 -15.12 -0.39
CA ARG A 52 -5.28 -14.35 0.81
C ARG A 52 -6.78 -14.38 1.09
N THR A 53 -7.62 -14.72 0.11
CA THR A 53 -9.08 -14.65 0.22
C THR A 53 -9.62 -15.47 1.39
N VAL A 54 -9.09 -16.68 1.61
CA VAL A 54 -9.53 -17.52 2.74
C VAL A 54 -9.25 -16.87 4.09
N GLY A 55 -8.10 -16.20 4.24
CA GLY A 55 -7.73 -15.48 5.45
C GLY A 55 -8.59 -14.24 5.67
N TRP A 56 -8.93 -13.50 4.61
CA TRP A 56 -9.85 -12.36 4.70
C TRP A 56 -11.24 -12.79 5.16
N VAL A 57 -11.77 -13.88 4.60
CA VAL A 57 -13.08 -14.42 5.01
C VAL A 57 -13.03 -14.92 6.46
N ALA A 58 -11.93 -15.57 6.88
CA ALA A 58 -11.76 -16.01 8.26
C ALA A 58 -11.76 -14.83 9.25
N HIS A 59 -10.98 -13.77 8.99
CA HIS A 59 -10.96 -12.57 9.83
C HIS A 59 -12.31 -11.84 9.84
N TRP A 60 -12.99 -11.76 8.68
CA TRP A 60 -14.34 -11.20 8.60
C TRP A 60 -15.31 -11.99 9.48
N ASN A 61 -15.27 -13.32 9.41
CA ASN A 61 -16.13 -14.19 10.22
C ASN A 61 -15.83 -14.04 11.72
N GLU A 62 -14.56 -14.03 12.11
CA GLU A 62 -14.12 -13.80 13.50
C GLU A 62 -14.62 -12.46 14.03
N MET A 63 -14.52 -11.39 13.23
CA MET A 63 -15.04 -10.07 13.59
C MET A 63 -16.56 -10.10 13.84
N HIS A 64 -17.32 -10.84 13.03
CA HIS A 64 -18.79 -10.91 13.12
C HIS A 64 -19.31 -11.84 14.22
N GLN A 65 -18.46 -12.72 14.77
CA GLN A 65 -18.80 -13.58 15.90
C GLN A 65 -18.65 -12.88 17.25
N ALA A 66 -17.86 -11.81 17.32
CA ALA A 66 -17.73 -10.95 18.50
C ALA A 66 -18.80 -9.83 18.51
N PRO A 67 -19.09 -9.20 19.66
CA PRO A 67 -19.90 -7.98 19.70
C PRO A 67 -19.34 -6.90 18.76
N LEU A 68 -20.08 -6.61 17.69
CA LEU A 68 -19.57 -5.80 16.58
C LEU A 68 -19.50 -4.32 16.98
N THR A 69 -18.29 -3.79 17.12
CA THR A 69 -18.05 -2.35 17.27
C THR A 69 -17.64 -1.75 15.93
N ILE A 70 -18.36 -0.74 15.45
CA ILE A 70 -18.04 -0.08 14.19
C ILE A 70 -16.73 0.71 14.36
N TYR A 71 -15.76 0.47 13.47
CA TYR A 71 -14.49 1.18 13.48
C TYR A 71 -14.69 2.66 13.08
N ARG A 72 -14.46 3.59 14.02
CA ARG A 72 -14.63 5.05 13.84
C ARG A 72 -13.38 5.80 14.32
N PRO A 73 -12.25 5.71 13.60
CA PRO A 73 -11.03 6.41 13.98
C PRO A 73 -11.25 7.93 13.94
N ARG A 74 -10.58 8.66 14.84
CA ARG A 74 -10.56 10.13 14.84
C ARG A 74 -9.32 10.65 14.13
N GLN A 75 -9.37 11.91 13.74
CA GLN A 75 -8.22 12.63 13.19
C GLN A 75 -7.84 13.80 14.09
N ILE A 76 -6.56 14.17 14.08
CA ILE A 76 -6.07 15.43 14.64
C ILE A 76 -6.04 16.43 13.49
N TYR A 77 -6.93 17.43 13.55
CA TYR A 77 -6.96 18.49 12.56
C TYR A 77 -5.91 19.56 12.92
N VAL A 78 -4.96 19.81 12.00
CA VAL A 78 -3.89 20.82 12.13
C VAL A 78 -3.98 21.89 11.05
N GLY A 79 -5.10 21.93 10.32
CA GLY A 79 -5.35 22.98 9.34
C GLY A 79 -5.79 24.29 9.98
N GLU A 80 -6.01 25.29 9.14
CA GLU A 80 -6.53 26.59 9.58
C GLU A 80 -7.88 26.45 10.27
N GLY A 81 -8.13 27.31 11.25
CA GLY A 81 -9.44 27.44 11.86
C GLY A 81 -10.51 27.91 10.87
N TYR A 82 -11.65 28.33 11.41
CA TYR A 82 -12.68 28.95 10.59
C TYR A 82 -12.12 30.14 9.80
N ARG A 83 -12.47 30.22 8.52
CA ARG A 83 -12.12 31.34 7.64
C ARG A 83 -13.26 31.60 6.66
N ASP A 84 -13.49 32.88 6.39
CA ASP A 84 -14.48 33.29 5.40
C ASP A 84 -14.03 32.88 4.00
N TYR A 85 -15.01 32.44 3.20
CA TYR A 85 -14.77 32.12 1.81
C TYR A 85 -14.69 33.41 0.98
N VAL A 86 -13.57 33.62 0.29
CA VAL A 86 -13.40 34.73 -0.66
C VAL A 86 -13.49 34.20 -2.09
N SER A 87 -14.53 34.62 -2.81
CA SER A 87 -14.72 34.24 -4.21
C SER A 87 -13.74 34.99 -5.12
N ARG A 88 -12.94 34.25 -5.89
CA ARG A 88 -12.05 34.81 -6.91
C ARG A 88 -12.79 35.43 -8.11
N ARG A 89 -14.12 35.33 -8.20
CA ARG A 89 -14.90 35.94 -9.29
C ARG A 89 -15.23 37.42 -9.05
N GLY A 90 -15.13 37.91 -7.80
CA GLY A 90 -15.46 39.30 -7.47
C GLY A 90 -14.44 40.33 -7.96
N GLU A 91 -13.16 39.95 -8.04
CA GLU A 91 -12.06 40.89 -8.32
C GLU A 91 -11.96 41.29 -9.81
N ARG A 92 -12.30 40.39 -10.74
CA ARG A 92 -12.25 40.67 -12.19
C ARG A 92 -13.36 41.59 -12.72
N SER A 93 -14.36 41.91 -11.90
CA SER A 93 -15.49 42.76 -12.33
C SER A 93 -15.23 44.25 -12.15
N ALA A 94 -14.20 44.62 -11.36
CA ALA A 94 -13.85 46.01 -11.06
C ALA A 94 -12.82 46.62 -12.03
N GLU A 95 -12.02 45.80 -12.72
CA GLU A 95 -11.05 46.28 -13.74
C GLU A 95 -11.64 46.45 -15.15
N LEU A 96 -12.89 46.04 -15.37
CA LEU A 96 -13.58 46.09 -16.67
C LEU A 96 -14.68 47.16 -16.76
N ARG A 97 -14.68 48.15 -15.85
CA ARG A 97 -15.53 49.34 -15.91
C ARG A 97 -14.68 50.60 -15.89
#